data_AF-A0A653H0V7-F1
#
_entry.id   AF-A0A653H0V7-F1
#
_cell.length_a   1.000
_cell.length_b   1.000
_cell.length_c   1.000
_cell.angle_alpha   90.00
_cell.angle_beta   90.00
_cell.angle_gamma   90.00
#
_symmetry.space_group_name_H-M   'P 1'
#
loop_
_entity.id
_entity.type
_entity.pdbx_description
1 polymer ?
#
loop_
_entity_poly.entity_id
_entity_poly.type
_entity_poly.pdbx_seq_one_letter_code
_entity_poly.pdbx_strand_id
1 'polypeptide(L)'
;MFSVNHESNHESNYESNHESNHESNYESNHESNHESNYESNYESNHESNHESNYESNHESNHESNHESNYESNHESNHESNHESNHESNHESNHESNHESNHESNYESNNNFTYNGTKTNNCPNSFSTINSLNDYFFVLGSTSISRKFILKKNELNFISVSIHINERKIGCRKKHDPFTLTSNISVAKGLKLLSMIKKNKELQKKIHNLSKNKKVVLLVGDEVIYCNNKIYEKPQNENEAYLFLKSYNNNKCYSCSSLTLIELETEKIITGIDQAIINILHMNNSVIKQILYDPSIYYCAGALKIENPHMHKCIKLINGNIDSIFGLSLNLLIHLVNLL
;
A
#
# COMPACT_ATOMS: atom_id res chain seq x y z
N MET A 1 -89.86 -55.33 43.96
CA MET A 1 -88.56 -55.67 43.34
C MET A 1 -88.51 -55.40 41.83
N PHE A 2 -89.37 -54.53 41.27
CA PHE A 2 -89.32 -54.17 39.84
C PHE A 2 -88.99 -52.69 39.57
N SER A 3 -89.00 -51.81 40.57
CA SER A 3 -88.78 -50.38 40.34
C SER A 3 -87.32 -49.95 40.34
N VAL A 4 -86.43 -50.73 40.97
CA VAL A 4 -85.02 -50.30 41.19
C VAL A 4 -84.11 -50.59 39.98
N ASN A 5 -84.48 -51.55 39.12
CA ASN A 5 -83.66 -51.89 37.94
C ASN A 5 -83.91 -50.98 36.72
N HIS A 6 -84.95 -50.15 36.75
CA HIS A 6 -85.29 -49.30 35.60
C HIS A 6 -84.66 -47.91 35.68
N GLU A 7 -84.45 -47.37 36.89
CA GLU A 7 -83.73 -46.10 37.11
C GLU A 7 -82.24 -46.26 36.86
N SER A 8 -81.61 -47.28 37.46
CA SER A 8 -80.16 -47.49 37.38
C SER A 8 -79.62 -47.65 35.94
N ASN A 9 -80.37 -48.34 35.07
CA ASN A 9 -79.92 -48.57 33.68
C ASN A 9 -80.18 -47.36 32.76
N HIS A 10 -81.11 -46.48 33.11
CA HIS A 10 -81.42 -45.30 32.30
C HIS A 10 -80.46 -44.14 32.59
N GLU A 11 -80.03 -44.03 33.85
CA GLU A 11 -79.06 -43.03 34.30
C GLU A 11 -77.65 -43.36 33.77
N SER A 12 -77.21 -44.62 33.91
CA SER A 12 -75.86 -45.05 33.47
C SER A 12 -75.64 -44.93 31.96
N ASN A 13 -76.67 -45.21 31.14
CA ASN A 13 -76.55 -45.13 29.68
C ASN A 13 -76.64 -43.69 29.16
N TYR A 14 -77.29 -42.78 29.89
CA TYR A 14 -77.39 -41.38 29.49
C TYR A 14 -76.12 -40.62 29.84
N GLU A 15 -75.57 -40.83 31.05
CA GLU A 15 -74.28 -40.25 31.45
C GLU A 15 -73.15 -40.75 30.55
N SER A 16 -73.01 -42.07 30.38
CA SER A 16 -71.88 -42.63 29.62
C SER A 16 -71.87 -42.20 28.16
N ASN A 17 -73.02 -42.12 27.48
CA ASN A 17 -73.06 -41.75 26.06
C ASN A 17 -73.00 -40.24 25.83
N HIS A 18 -73.47 -39.44 26.80
CA HIS A 18 -73.46 -37.98 26.65
C HIS A 18 -72.11 -37.39 27.06
N GLU A 19 -71.45 -37.91 28.10
CA GLU A 19 -70.08 -37.50 28.43
C GLU A 19 -69.11 -37.96 27.34
N SER A 20 -69.12 -39.24 26.95
CA SER A 20 -68.08 -39.71 26.02
C SER A 20 -68.14 -39.02 24.66
N ASN A 21 -69.35 -38.82 24.09
CA ASN A 21 -69.47 -38.22 22.76
C ASN A 21 -69.29 -36.70 22.77
N HIS A 22 -69.65 -36.03 23.87
CA HIS A 22 -69.50 -34.58 23.95
C HIS A 22 -68.06 -34.21 24.28
N GLU A 23 -67.38 -34.96 25.14
CA GLU A 23 -65.98 -34.74 25.50
C GLU A 23 -65.08 -35.09 24.32
N SER A 24 -65.26 -36.27 23.69
CA SER A 24 -64.40 -36.69 22.58
C SER A 24 -64.54 -35.82 21.32
N ASN A 25 -65.76 -35.37 20.98
CA ASN A 25 -65.93 -34.50 19.80
C ASN A 25 -65.52 -33.06 20.07
N TYR A 26 -65.66 -32.58 21.30
CA TYR A 26 -65.30 -31.20 21.64
C TYR A 26 -63.77 -31.07 21.79
N GLU A 27 -63.11 -31.97 22.51
CA GLU A 27 -61.64 -31.97 22.59
C GLU A 27 -61.02 -32.21 21.21
N SER A 28 -61.43 -33.25 20.48
CA SER A 28 -60.82 -33.57 19.19
C SER A 28 -60.97 -32.44 18.16
N ASN A 29 -62.13 -31.80 18.06
CA ASN A 29 -62.32 -30.72 17.08
C ASN A 29 -61.77 -29.38 17.56
N HIS A 30 -61.77 -29.10 18.87
CA HIS A 30 -61.31 -27.82 19.39
C HIS A 30 -59.78 -27.80 19.53
N GLU A 31 -59.12 -28.87 20.00
CA GLU A 31 -57.66 -28.95 19.98
C GLU A 31 -57.17 -29.01 18.54
N SER A 32 -57.64 -29.95 17.72
CA SER A 32 -57.06 -30.10 16.38
C SER A 32 -57.20 -28.85 15.51
N ASN A 33 -58.35 -28.17 15.50
CA ASN A 33 -58.52 -26.98 14.65
C ASN A 33 -57.92 -25.71 15.25
N HIS A 34 -57.87 -25.59 16.58
CA HIS A 34 -57.33 -24.38 17.21
C HIS A 34 -55.82 -24.44 17.31
N GLU A 35 -55.22 -25.59 17.61
CA GLU A 35 -53.76 -25.77 17.62
C GLU A 35 -53.22 -25.69 16.20
N SER A 36 -53.77 -26.46 15.24
CA SER A 36 -53.24 -26.45 13.87
C SER A 36 -53.41 -25.11 13.15
N ASN A 37 -54.55 -24.40 13.27
CA ASN A 37 -54.70 -23.12 12.58
C ASN A 37 -53.99 -21.98 13.31
N TYR A 38 -53.94 -21.98 14.64
CA TYR A 38 -53.31 -20.89 15.38
C TYR A 38 -51.79 -21.00 15.31
N GLU A 39 -51.24 -22.19 15.51
CA GLU A 39 -49.79 -22.42 15.47
C GLU A 39 -49.26 -22.24 14.04
N SER A 40 -49.92 -22.83 13.03
CA SER A 40 -49.46 -22.70 11.63
C SER A 40 -49.55 -21.26 11.11
N ASN A 41 -50.66 -20.53 11.37
CA ASN A 41 -50.79 -19.16 10.84
C ASN A 41 -50.05 -18.12 11.68
N TYR A 42 -49.95 -18.31 12.99
CA TYR A 42 -49.27 -17.35 13.85
C TYR A 42 -47.76 -17.51 13.74
N GLU A 43 -47.20 -18.73 13.82
CA GLU A 43 -45.76 -18.92 13.62
C GLU A 43 -45.35 -18.56 12.19
N SER A 44 -46.05 -19.06 11.15
CA SER A 44 -45.64 -18.76 9.77
C SER A 44 -45.72 -17.27 9.44
N ASN A 45 -46.76 -16.55 9.87
CA ASN A 45 -46.86 -15.12 9.55
C ASN A 45 -46.00 -14.24 10.46
N HIS A 46 -45.78 -14.64 11.73
CA HIS A 46 -45.00 -13.85 12.67
C HIS A 46 -43.51 -14.07 12.45
N GLU A 47 -43.02 -15.30 12.24
CA GLU A 47 -41.63 -15.52 11.82
C GLU A 47 -41.40 -14.93 10.44
N SER A 48 -42.22 -15.25 9.42
CA SER A 48 -41.90 -14.77 8.07
C SER A 48 -41.93 -13.25 7.96
N ASN A 49 -42.90 -12.55 8.56
CA ASN A 49 -42.99 -11.09 8.38
C ASN A 49 -42.14 -10.31 9.38
N HIS A 50 -41.93 -10.82 10.59
CA HIS A 50 -41.14 -10.13 11.59
C HIS A 50 -39.64 -10.38 11.36
N GLU A 51 -39.24 -11.59 10.98
CA GLU A 51 -37.83 -11.90 10.72
C GLU A 51 -37.39 -11.26 9.39
N SER A 52 -38.17 -11.41 8.31
CA SER A 52 -37.79 -10.81 7.01
C SER A 52 -37.85 -9.28 6.99
N ASN A 53 -38.82 -8.62 7.61
CA ASN A 53 -38.84 -7.15 7.64
C ASN A 53 -37.86 -6.56 8.64
N TYR A 54 -37.59 -7.24 9.75
CA TYR A 54 -36.67 -6.73 10.77
C TYR A 54 -35.22 -6.98 10.34
N GLU A 55 -34.86 -8.17 9.84
CA GLU A 55 -33.52 -8.38 9.25
C GLU A 55 -33.34 -7.52 8.00
N SER A 56 -34.26 -7.53 7.04
CA SER A 56 -34.07 -6.76 5.81
C SER A 56 -33.99 -5.26 6.04
N ASN A 57 -34.82 -4.66 6.91
CA ASN A 57 -34.77 -3.22 7.12
C ASN A 57 -33.73 -2.80 8.16
N HIS A 58 -33.42 -3.64 9.15
CA HIS A 58 -32.44 -3.30 10.18
C HIS A 58 -31.01 -3.59 9.70
N GLU A 59 -30.74 -4.67 8.97
CA GLU A 59 -29.43 -4.85 8.32
C GLU A 59 -29.27 -3.82 7.21
N SER A 60 -30.23 -3.69 6.26
CA SER A 60 -30.00 -2.79 5.13
C SER A 60 -29.85 -1.33 5.54
N ASN A 61 -30.67 -0.82 6.47
CA ASN A 61 -30.56 0.59 6.86
C ASN A 61 -29.46 0.85 7.88
N HIS A 62 -29.09 -0.13 8.72
CA HIS A 62 -28.03 0.06 9.70
C HIS A 62 -26.65 -0.21 9.10
N GLU A 63 -26.45 -1.21 8.24
CA GLU A 63 -25.24 -1.32 7.43
C GLU A 63 -25.17 -0.14 6.44
N SER A 64 -26.20 0.11 5.63
CA SER A 64 -26.05 1.15 4.60
C SER A 64 -25.82 2.53 5.20
N ASN A 65 -26.54 2.95 6.25
CA ASN A 65 -26.39 4.31 6.77
C ASN A 65 -25.27 4.44 7.79
N HIS A 66 -25.00 3.40 8.60
CA HIS A 66 -23.94 3.47 9.60
C HIS A 66 -22.58 3.17 8.96
N GLU A 67 -22.48 2.24 8.02
CA GLU A 67 -21.21 1.97 7.32
C GLU A 67 -20.92 3.12 6.34
N SER A 68 -21.87 3.56 5.52
CA SER A 68 -21.58 4.66 4.57
C SER A 68 -21.36 6.02 5.22
N ASN A 69 -22.12 6.42 6.27
CA ASN A 69 -21.87 7.72 6.91
C ASN A 69 -20.68 7.68 7.87
N TYR A 70 -20.41 6.54 8.51
CA TYR A 70 -19.27 6.44 9.42
C TYR A 70 -17.98 6.23 8.62
N GLU A 71 -17.92 5.38 7.59
CA GLU A 71 -16.77 5.34 6.67
C GLU A 71 -16.62 6.65 5.93
N SER A 72 -17.67 7.21 5.31
CA SER A 72 -17.50 8.46 4.55
C SER A 72 -17.08 9.64 5.41
N ASN A 73 -17.66 9.84 6.61
CA ASN A 73 -17.28 11.00 7.44
C ASN A 73 -16.04 10.75 8.28
N HIS A 74 -15.78 9.50 8.70
CA HIS A 74 -14.58 9.16 9.47
C HIS A 74 -13.37 8.99 8.54
N GLU A 75 -13.47 8.38 7.36
CA GLU A 75 -12.38 8.46 6.37
C GLU A 75 -12.22 9.89 5.88
N SER A 76 -13.27 10.59 5.43
CA SER A 76 -13.04 11.93 4.85
C SER A 76 -12.49 12.93 5.86
N ASN A 77 -13.01 13.00 7.09
CA ASN A 77 -12.55 14.00 8.07
C ASN A 77 -11.31 13.55 8.83
N HIS A 78 -11.13 12.25 9.07
CA HIS A 78 -9.95 11.73 9.75
C HIS A 78 -8.77 11.54 8.79
N GLU A 79 -8.95 11.12 7.53
CA GLU A 79 -7.89 11.22 6.52
C GLU A 79 -7.64 12.69 6.17
N SER A 80 -8.64 13.52 5.83
CA SER A 80 -8.32 14.88 5.38
C SER A 80 -7.66 15.72 6.46
N ASN A 81 -8.15 15.71 7.72
CA ASN A 81 -7.58 16.57 8.77
C ASN A 81 -6.38 15.95 9.47
N HIS A 82 -6.32 14.62 9.59
CA HIS A 82 -5.17 13.95 10.19
C HIS A 82 -4.04 13.79 9.16
N GLU A 83 -4.29 13.53 7.86
CA GLU A 83 -3.24 13.64 6.83
C GLU A 83 -2.89 15.11 6.59
N SER A 84 -3.81 16.05 6.37
CA SER A 84 -3.37 17.43 6.04
C SER A 84 -2.57 18.09 7.16
N ASN A 85 -2.91 17.88 8.44
CA ASN A 85 -2.21 18.53 9.56
C ASN A 85 -1.05 17.71 10.10
N HIS A 86 -1.13 16.38 10.06
CA HIS A 86 -0.03 15.51 10.48
C HIS A 86 0.97 15.35 9.34
N GLU A 87 0.57 15.17 8.08
CA GLU A 87 1.50 15.15 6.93
C GLU A 87 2.14 16.54 6.73
N SER A 88 1.42 17.67 6.79
CA SER A 88 2.10 18.98 6.62
C SER A 88 3.06 19.38 7.75
N ASN A 89 2.70 19.16 9.03
CA ASN A 89 3.57 19.54 10.16
C ASN A 89 4.64 18.49 10.46
N HIS A 90 4.35 17.21 10.20
CA HIS A 90 5.30 16.12 10.40
C HIS A 90 6.20 15.98 9.17
N GLU A 91 5.75 16.12 7.90
CA GLU A 91 6.64 16.25 6.73
C GLU A 91 7.45 17.53 6.80
N SER A 92 6.93 18.72 7.12
CA SER A 92 7.79 19.92 7.12
C SER A 92 8.94 19.85 8.14
N ASN A 93 8.67 19.33 9.35
CA ASN A 93 9.68 19.16 10.39
C ASN A 93 10.56 17.90 10.22
N HIS A 94 10.03 16.80 9.65
CA HIS A 94 10.85 15.64 9.29
C HIS A 94 11.65 15.87 8.01
N GLU A 95 11.08 16.47 6.98
CA GLU A 95 11.72 16.75 5.70
C GLU A 95 12.88 17.72 5.94
N SER A 96 12.72 18.79 6.73
CA SER A 96 13.84 19.70 7.04
C SER A 96 14.99 19.03 7.84
N ASN A 97 14.68 18.25 8.88
CA ASN A 97 15.68 17.56 9.70
C ASN A 97 16.28 16.32 9.00
N HIS A 98 15.51 15.61 8.17
CA HIS A 98 16.03 14.49 7.39
C HIS A 98 16.76 14.95 6.15
N GLU A 99 16.35 16.04 5.48
CA GLU A 99 17.04 16.57 4.32
C GLU A 99 18.44 17.06 4.70
N SER A 100 18.58 17.81 5.80
CA SER A 100 19.89 18.25 6.32
C SER A 100 20.81 17.09 6.74
N ASN A 101 20.26 16.07 7.42
CA ASN A 101 21.03 14.87 7.78
C ASN A 101 21.38 14.00 6.57
N HIS A 102 20.46 13.87 5.60
CA HIS A 102 20.71 13.13 4.36
C HIS A 102 21.76 13.85 3.51
N GLU A 103 21.69 15.17 3.39
CA GLU A 103 22.69 15.99 2.68
C GLU A 103 24.09 15.79 3.28
N SER A 104 24.22 15.95 4.60
CA SER A 104 25.49 15.77 5.31
C SER A 104 26.06 14.35 5.15
N ASN A 105 25.21 13.32 5.21
CA ASN A 105 25.63 11.94 5.08
C ASN A 105 25.94 11.56 3.62
N TYR A 106 25.16 12.02 2.65
CA TYR A 106 25.40 11.79 1.23
C TYR A 106 26.72 12.44 0.78
N GLU A 107 27.02 13.66 1.23
CA GLU A 107 28.32 14.32 0.97
C GLU A 107 29.47 13.58 1.64
N SER A 108 29.29 13.18 2.91
CA SER A 108 30.28 12.37 3.61
C SER A 108 30.55 11.05 2.87
N ASN A 109 29.51 10.37 2.36
CA ASN A 109 29.64 9.11 1.63
C ASN A 109 30.26 9.24 0.23
N ASN A 110 30.09 10.39 -0.44
CA ASN A 110 30.85 10.67 -1.65
C ASN A 110 32.33 10.94 -1.35
N ASN A 111 32.63 11.49 -0.17
CA ASN A 111 34.00 11.72 0.32
C ASN A 111 34.62 10.47 0.96
N PHE A 112 33.83 9.48 1.36
CA PHE A 112 34.32 8.19 1.85
C PHE A 112 34.79 7.32 0.69
N THR A 113 36.10 7.21 0.53
CA THR A 113 36.71 6.18 -0.31
C THR A 113 36.44 4.82 0.32
N TYR A 114 35.42 4.07 -0.15
CA TYR A 114 35.39 2.64 0.15
C TYR A 114 36.69 2.04 -0.40
N ASN A 115 37.38 1.19 0.36
CA ASN A 115 38.71 0.61 0.04
C ASN A 115 38.76 -0.27 -1.24
N GLY A 116 37.85 -0.06 -2.19
CA GLY A 116 37.89 -0.59 -3.55
C GLY A 116 36.83 -0.01 -4.48
N THR A 117 36.23 1.17 -4.20
CA THR A 117 35.23 1.77 -5.10
C THR A 117 35.76 1.82 -6.53
N LYS A 118 35.16 1.02 -7.41
CA LYS A 118 35.28 1.22 -8.86
C LYS A 118 34.10 2.06 -9.28
N THR A 119 34.20 3.37 -9.08
CA THR A 119 33.25 4.29 -9.68
C THR A 119 33.54 4.35 -11.17
N ASN A 120 32.60 3.90 -12.00
CA ASN A 120 32.64 4.18 -13.43
C ASN A 120 32.16 5.63 -13.62
N ASN A 121 32.89 6.60 -13.07
CA ASN A 121 32.61 8.00 -13.33
C ASN A 121 32.98 8.28 -14.79
N CYS A 122 31.96 8.46 -15.62
CA CYS A 122 32.16 8.84 -17.02
C CYS A 122 32.76 10.27 -17.04
N PRO A 123 33.88 10.54 -17.76
CA PRO A 123 34.69 11.75 -17.57
C PRO A 123 34.07 13.10 -18.00
N ASN A 124 32.77 13.20 -18.28
CA ASN A 124 32.14 14.36 -18.94
C ASN A 124 30.96 15.01 -18.16
N SER A 125 30.86 14.77 -16.85
CA SER A 125 29.68 15.11 -16.02
C SER A 125 29.09 16.51 -16.23
N PHE A 126 29.90 17.56 -16.38
CA PHE A 126 29.41 18.94 -16.51
C PHE A 126 28.72 19.21 -17.87
N SER A 127 29.25 18.66 -18.96
CA SER A 127 28.66 18.82 -20.30
C SER A 127 27.37 18.00 -20.46
N THR A 128 27.24 16.90 -19.71
CA THR A 128 26.13 15.96 -19.85
C THR A 128 24.92 16.35 -18.99
N ILE A 129 25.13 16.99 -17.83
CA ILE A 129 24.03 17.56 -17.02
C ILE A 129 23.34 18.72 -17.76
N ASN A 130 24.07 19.49 -18.58
CA ASN A 130 23.46 20.54 -19.39
C ASN A 130 22.34 20.03 -20.31
N SER A 131 22.39 18.77 -20.76
CA SER A 131 21.30 18.17 -21.55
C SER A 131 19.98 18.07 -20.80
N LEU A 132 20.01 18.03 -19.46
CA LEU A 132 18.81 17.97 -18.63
C LEU A 132 18.17 19.35 -18.41
N ASN A 133 18.89 20.44 -18.70
CA ASN A 133 18.39 21.81 -18.47
C ASN A 133 17.24 22.20 -19.40
N ASP A 134 17.08 21.52 -20.53
CA ASP A 134 15.96 21.74 -21.46
C ASP A 134 14.65 21.10 -20.97
N TYR A 135 14.71 20.35 -19.86
CA TYR A 135 13.61 19.57 -19.34
C TYR A 135 13.08 20.13 -18.02
N PHE A 136 11.76 20.00 -17.83
CA PHE A 136 11.09 20.19 -16.56
C PHE A 136 10.50 18.86 -16.11
N PHE A 137 10.95 18.37 -14.96
CA PHE A 137 10.55 17.06 -14.46
C PHE A 137 9.31 17.12 -13.56
N VAL A 138 8.33 16.27 -13.81
CA VAL A 138 7.28 15.98 -12.83
C VAL A 138 7.67 14.70 -12.11
N LEU A 139 8.27 14.84 -10.94
CA LEU A 139 8.73 13.72 -10.13
C LEU A 139 7.53 13.05 -9.43
N GLY A 140 7.20 11.85 -9.86
CA GLY A 140 6.16 11.03 -9.23
C GLY A 140 6.67 10.21 -8.04
N SER A 141 7.27 10.87 -7.05
CA SER A 141 7.84 10.20 -5.88
C SER A 141 7.88 11.12 -4.66
N THR A 142 7.56 10.57 -3.49
CA THR A 142 7.76 11.23 -2.19
C THR A 142 9.15 11.03 -1.61
N SER A 143 10.03 10.27 -2.28
CA SER A 143 11.38 9.96 -1.78
C SER A 143 12.23 11.21 -1.60
N ILE A 144 12.68 11.43 -0.36
CA ILE A 144 13.62 12.51 0.01
C ILE A 144 14.91 12.38 -0.79
N SER A 145 15.48 11.18 -0.89
CA SER A 145 16.73 10.93 -1.63
C SER A 145 16.63 11.31 -3.11
N ARG A 146 15.51 10.98 -3.76
CA ARG A 146 15.29 11.36 -5.18
C ARG A 146 15.14 12.86 -5.35
N LYS A 147 14.37 13.53 -4.48
CA LYS A 147 14.23 14.99 -4.48
C LYS A 147 15.59 15.67 -4.29
N PHE A 148 16.39 15.17 -3.34
CA PHE A 148 17.72 15.69 -3.04
C PHE A 148 18.67 15.59 -4.24
N ILE A 149 18.71 14.42 -4.93
CA ILE A 149 19.52 14.23 -6.13
C ILE A 149 19.16 15.25 -7.21
N LEU A 150 17.86 15.50 -7.45
CA LEU A 150 17.43 16.50 -8.44
C LEU A 150 17.81 17.93 -8.01
N LYS A 151 17.57 18.30 -6.75
CA LYS A 151 17.90 19.64 -6.20
C LYS A 151 19.40 19.92 -6.28
N LYS A 152 20.25 18.97 -5.86
CA LYS A 152 21.71 19.09 -5.87
C LYS A 152 22.28 19.31 -7.27
N ASN A 153 21.62 18.78 -8.29
CA ASN A 153 22.01 18.94 -9.69
C ASN A 153 21.26 20.09 -10.39
N GLU A 154 20.62 20.97 -9.62
CA GLU A 154 19.92 22.17 -10.08
C GLU A 154 18.81 21.89 -11.13
N LEU A 155 18.28 20.67 -11.14
CA LEU A 155 17.26 20.26 -12.09
C LEU A 155 15.91 20.89 -11.72
N ASN A 156 15.15 21.33 -12.73
CA ASN A 156 13.83 21.90 -12.47
C ASN A 156 12.79 20.80 -12.38
N PHE A 157 12.11 20.73 -11.24
CA PHE A 157 11.07 19.74 -11.04
C PHE A 157 9.96 20.22 -10.11
N ILE A 158 8.83 19.51 -10.18
CA ILE A 158 7.79 19.51 -9.16
C ILE A 158 7.56 18.07 -8.70
N SER A 159 7.39 17.88 -7.40
CA SER A 159 7.04 16.57 -6.82
C SER A 159 5.52 16.40 -6.78
N VAL A 160 5.04 15.22 -7.17
CA VAL A 160 3.64 14.81 -7.07
C VAL A 160 3.58 13.46 -6.37
N SER A 161 2.83 13.38 -5.26
CA SER A 161 2.61 12.12 -4.57
C SER A 161 1.71 11.20 -5.41
N ILE A 162 2.07 9.92 -5.48
CA ILE A 162 1.34 8.92 -6.25
C ILE A 162 1.10 7.71 -5.35
N HIS A 163 -0.17 7.38 -5.19
CA HIS A 163 -0.60 6.17 -4.50
C HIS A 163 -1.01 5.10 -5.52
N ILE A 164 -0.27 3.99 -5.55
CA ILE A 164 -0.63 2.76 -6.26
C ILE A 164 -0.40 1.55 -5.35
N ASN A 165 -1.20 0.50 -5.53
CA ASN A 165 -0.99 -0.76 -4.83
C ASN A 165 0.09 -1.59 -5.55
N GLU A 166 1.36 -1.32 -5.22
CA GLU A 166 2.54 -1.96 -5.84
C GLU A 166 2.55 -3.49 -5.66
N ARG A 167 1.93 -4.00 -4.59
CA ARG A 167 1.85 -5.45 -4.30
C ARG A 167 1.04 -6.21 -5.35
N LYS A 168 0.13 -5.55 -6.06
CA LYS A 168 -0.66 -6.14 -7.16
C LYS A 168 0.08 -6.18 -8.49
N ILE A 169 1.28 -5.60 -8.58
CA ILE A 169 1.99 -5.37 -9.85
C ILE A 169 3.27 -6.21 -9.90
N GLY A 170 3.37 -7.12 -10.85
CA GLY A 170 4.57 -7.95 -11.05
C GLY A 170 4.70 -9.12 -10.08
N CYS A 171 5.56 -10.08 -10.44
CA CYS A 171 5.72 -11.34 -9.71
C CYS A 171 7.00 -11.35 -8.87
N ARG A 172 6.87 -11.48 -7.55
CA ARG A 172 8.03 -11.61 -6.63
C ARG A 172 8.64 -13.02 -6.62
N LYS A 173 7.88 -14.04 -7.04
CA LYS A 173 8.32 -15.46 -7.05
C LYS A 173 9.25 -15.80 -8.23
N LYS A 174 9.28 -14.98 -9.27
CA LYS A 174 10.14 -15.21 -10.44
C LYS A 174 11.61 -14.86 -10.19
N HIS A 175 11.94 -14.25 -9.04
CA HIS A 175 13.30 -13.81 -8.70
C HIS A 175 13.92 -12.88 -9.76
N ASP A 176 13.08 -12.10 -10.43
CA ASP A 176 13.46 -11.14 -11.47
C ASP A 176 13.18 -9.72 -10.98
N PRO A 177 14.14 -9.08 -10.32
CA PRO A 177 13.96 -7.75 -9.74
C PRO A 177 13.80 -6.66 -10.81
N PHE A 178 14.39 -6.83 -12.01
CA PHE A 178 14.32 -5.83 -13.07
C PHE A 178 12.94 -5.79 -13.71
N THR A 179 12.37 -6.94 -14.06
CA THR A 179 10.99 -6.96 -14.57
C THR A 179 10.01 -6.45 -13.52
N LEU A 180 10.22 -6.77 -12.23
CA LEU A 180 9.38 -6.25 -11.16
C LEU A 180 9.42 -4.72 -11.09
N THR A 181 10.62 -4.16 -10.93
CA THR A 181 10.81 -2.70 -10.79
C THR A 181 10.34 -1.96 -12.03
N SER A 182 10.64 -2.45 -13.25
CA SER A 182 10.16 -1.84 -14.49
C SER A 182 8.64 -1.80 -14.59
N ASN A 183 7.95 -2.89 -14.24
CA ASN A 183 6.48 -2.90 -14.26
C ASN A 183 5.89 -1.91 -13.25
N ILE A 184 6.46 -1.83 -12.05
CA ILE A 184 6.01 -0.89 -11.02
C ILE A 184 6.28 0.55 -11.47
N SER A 185 7.46 0.87 -11.99
CA SER A 185 7.78 2.23 -12.42
C SER A 185 6.92 2.67 -13.61
N VAL A 186 6.65 1.81 -14.60
CA VAL A 186 5.70 2.09 -15.68
C VAL A 186 4.31 2.36 -15.13
N ALA A 187 3.81 1.55 -14.20
CA ALA A 187 2.50 1.76 -13.59
C ALA A 187 2.41 3.08 -12.81
N LYS A 188 3.47 3.46 -12.07
CA LYS A 188 3.58 4.79 -11.43
C LYS A 188 3.48 5.91 -12.46
N GLY A 189 4.18 5.77 -13.59
CA GLY A 189 4.18 6.76 -14.68
C GLY A 189 2.82 6.92 -15.32
N LEU A 190 2.15 5.82 -15.66
CA LEU A 190 0.80 5.85 -16.24
C LEU A 190 -0.23 6.43 -15.27
N LYS A 191 -0.12 6.13 -13.97
CA LYS A 191 -0.96 6.74 -12.93
C LYS A 191 -0.73 8.25 -12.86
N LEU A 192 0.53 8.69 -12.84
CA LEU A 192 0.88 10.12 -12.84
C LEU A 192 0.32 10.85 -14.06
N LEU A 193 0.50 10.27 -15.25
CA LEU A 193 -0.03 10.81 -16.50
C LEU A 193 -1.56 10.96 -16.43
N SER A 194 -2.26 9.93 -15.95
CA SER A 194 -3.71 10.01 -15.75
C SER A 194 -4.11 11.09 -14.74
N MET A 195 -3.35 11.27 -13.66
CA MET A 195 -3.63 12.31 -12.65
C MET A 195 -3.49 13.71 -13.24
N ILE A 196 -2.39 13.95 -13.97
CA ILE A 196 -2.15 15.22 -14.65
C ILE A 196 -3.28 15.50 -15.64
N LYS A 197 -3.63 14.54 -16.51
CA LYS A 197 -4.71 14.71 -17.51
C LYS A 197 -6.07 15.05 -16.90
N LYS A 198 -6.38 14.54 -15.71
CA LYS A 198 -7.66 14.77 -15.01
C LYS A 198 -7.66 16.06 -14.18
N ASN A 199 -6.50 16.57 -13.78
CA ASN A 199 -6.39 17.72 -12.88
C ASN A 199 -5.95 18.99 -13.64
N LYS A 200 -6.93 19.87 -13.92
CA LYS A 200 -6.69 21.17 -14.61
C LYS A 200 -5.79 22.12 -13.82
N GLU A 201 -5.83 22.07 -12.49
CA GLU A 201 -4.99 22.94 -11.65
C GLU A 201 -3.53 22.50 -11.71
N LEU A 202 -3.29 21.19 -11.61
CA LEU A 202 -1.95 20.62 -11.76
C LEU A 202 -1.37 20.90 -13.15
N GLN A 203 -2.17 20.79 -14.21
CA GLN A 203 -1.75 21.17 -15.57
C GLN A 203 -1.31 22.63 -15.64
N LYS A 204 -2.11 23.56 -15.09
CA LYS A 204 -1.75 24.99 -15.05
C LYS A 204 -0.46 25.22 -14.26
N LYS A 205 -0.31 24.55 -13.11
CA LYS A 205 0.89 24.64 -12.27
C LYS A 205 2.13 24.17 -13.02
N ILE A 206 2.06 23.00 -13.68
CA ILE A 206 3.15 22.46 -14.50
C ILE A 206 3.49 23.43 -15.64
N HIS A 207 2.50 23.92 -16.38
CA HIS A 207 2.70 24.85 -17.49
C HIS A 207 3.40 26.14 -17.04
N ASN A 208 2.98 26.73 -15.92
CA ASN A 208 3.58 27.96 -15.38
C ASN A 208 5.02 27.74 -14.90
N LEU A 209 5.32 26.58 -14.30
CA LEU A 209 6.65 26.27 -13.77
C LEU A 209 7.64 25.83 -14.84
N SER A 210 7.18 25.17 -15.91
CA SER A 210 8.06 24.63 -16.94
C SER A 210 8.70 25.71 -17.82
N LYS A 211 8.11 26.90 -17.94
CA LYS A 211 8.70 28.06 -18.64
C LYS A 211 9.30 27.71 -20.01
N ASN A 212 8.53 27.01 -20.85
CA ASN A 212 8.88 26.51 -22.20
C ASN A 212 9.83 25.30 -22.27
N LYS A 213 10.17 24.69 -21.13
CA LYS A 213 10.93 23.43 -21.11
C LYS A 213 10.03 22.24 -21.48
N LYS A 214 10.64 21.21 -22.06
CA LYS A 214 9.97 19.94 -22.37
C LYS A 214 9.58 19.24 -21.07
N VAL A 215 8.30 18.90 -20.89
CA VAL A 215 7.80 18.34 -19.64
C VAL A 215 7.93 16.83 -19.66
N VAL A 216 8.67 16.27 -18.70
CA VAL A 216 8.91 14.84 -18.59
C VAL A 216 8.48 14.35 -17.21
N LEU A 217 7.59 13.36 -17.19
CA LEU A 217 7.23 12.64 -15.97
C LEU A 217 8.39 11.72 -15.62
N LEU A 218 8.89 11.82 -14.41
CA LEU A 218 10.00 11.03 -13.89
C LEU A 218 9.50 10.16 -12.73
N VAL A 219 9.52 8.86 -12.91
CA VAL A 219 9.14 7.89 -11.87
C VAL A 219 10.19 6.79 -11.79
N GLY A 220 10.32 6.20 -10.61
CA GLY A 220 11.28 5.14 -10.37
C GLY A 220 10.82 4.15 -9.32
N ASP A 221 11.38 2.96 -9.42
CA ASP A 221 11.20 1.89 -8.46
C ASP A 221 12.53 1.21 -8.16
N GLU A 222 12.69 0.72 -6.93
CA GLU A 222 13.92 0.11 -6.47
C GLU A 222 13.63 -1.02 -5.48
N VAL A 223 14.37 -2.12 -5.63
CA VAL A 223 14.39 -3.23 -4.68
C VAL A 223 15.82 -3.66 -4.40
N ILE A 224 16.03 -4.28 -3.24
CA ILE A 224 17.28 -5.01 -2.98
C ILE A 224 17.08 -6.46 -3.35
N TYR A 225 18.01 -7.03 -4.10
CA TYR A 225 18.07 -8.45 -4.40
C TYR A 225 19.29 -9.05 -3.70
N CYS A 226 19.07 -10.06 -2.85
CA CYS A 226 20.16 -10.78 -2.16
C CYS A 226 19.71 -12.20 -1.85
N ASN A 227 20.62 -13.17 -1.93
CA ASN A 227 20.34 -14.58 -1.61
C ASN A 227 19.08 -15.13 -2.29
N ASN A 228 18.92 -14.84 -3.58
CA ASN A 228 17.75 -15.21 -4.38
C ASN A 228 16.42 -14.70 -3.81
N LYS A 229 16.42 -13.57 -3.10
CA LYS A 229 15.21 -12.94 -2.58
C LYS A 229 15.18 -11.46 -2.91
N ILE A 230 13.99 -10.99 -3.26
CA ILE A 230 13.68 -9.57 -3.45
C ILE A 230 13.22 -9.00 -2.11
N TYR A 231 13.77 -7.85 -1.76
CA TYR A 231 13.49 -7.10 -0.55
C TYR A 231 12.99 -5.71 -0.95
N GLU A 232 11.69 -5.49 -0.75
CA GLU A 232 11.05 -4.17 -0.80
C GLU A 232 11.26 -3.46 0.55
N LYS A 233 10.54 -2.37 0.82
CA LYS A 233 10.60 -1.68 2.12
C LYS A 233 10.04 -2.59 3.22
N PRO A 234 10.71 -2.71 4.39
CA PRO A 234 10.21 -3.52 5.49
C PRO A 234 8.93 -2.91 6.10
N GLN A 235 8.00 -3.76 6.52
CA GLN A 235 6.74 -3.35 7.14
C GLN A 235 6.87 -3.10 8.65
N ASN A 236 7.88 -3.69 9.28
CA ASN A 236 8.12 -3.61 10.72
C ASN A 236 9.58 -3.92 11.06
N GLU A 237 9.95 -3.68 12.32
CA GLU A 237 11.31 -3.90 12.85
C GLU A 237 11.78 -5.35 12.70
N ASN A 238 10.89 -6.33 12.95
CA ASN A 238 11.25 -7.74 12.82
C ASN A 238 11.63 -8.10 11.38
N GLU A 239 10.87 -7.60 10.40
CA GLU A 239 11.18 -7.79 8.99
C GLU A 239 12.51 -7.11 8.61
N ALA A 240 12.73 -5.87 9.06
CA ALA A 240 14.00 -5.16 8.85
C ALA A 240 15.19 -5.91 9.48
N TYR A 241 15.05 -6.44 10.69
CA TYR A 241 16.07 -7.27 11.35
C TYR A 241 16.43 -8.50 10.50
N LEU A 242 15.41 -9.21 9.99
CA LEU A 242 15.62 -10.39 9.14
C LEU A 242 16.29 -10.04 7.81
N PHE A 243 15.94 -8.89 7.21
CA PHE A 243 16.57 -8.40 5.99
C PHE A 243 18.06 -8.15 6.23
N LEU A 244 18.41 -7.34 7.22
CA LEU A 244 19.78 -7.01 7.58
C LEU A 244 20.61 -8.25 7.89
N LYS A 245 20.05 -9.19 8.67
CA LYS A 245 20.72 -10.45 9.02
C LYS A 245 21.00 -11.32 7.79
N SER A 246 20.11 -11.30 6.79
CA SER A 246 20.28 -12.07 5.56
C SER A 246 21.49 -11.61 4.72
N TYR A 247 21.89 -10.34 4.84
CA TYR A 247 22.96 -9.78 4.04
C TYR A 247 24.37 -10.17 4.49
N ASN A 248 24.50 -10.75 5.70
CA ASN A 248 25.79 -11.08 6.30
C ASN A 248 26.68 -11.92 5.37
N ASN A 249 27.86 -11.39 5.05
CA ASN A 249 28.86 -12.00 4.17
C ASN A 249 28.36 -12.26 2.74
N ASN A 250 27.33 -11.55 2.28
CA ASN A 250 26.75 -11.70 0.95
C ASN A 250 26.95 -10.47 0.07
N LYS A 251 26.70 -10.68 -1.21
CA LYS A 251 26.55 -9.61 -2.20
C LYS A 251 25.08 -9.27 -2.33
N CYS A 252 24.77 -8.00 -2.14
CA CYS A 252 23.44 -7.44 -2.35
C CYS A 252 23.46 -6.63 -3.64
N TYR A 253 22.34 -6.60 -4.34
CA TYR A 253 22.15 -5.89 -5.58
C TYR A 253 21.05 -4.86 -5.35
N SER A 254 21.34 -3.57 -5.44
CA SER A 254 20.31 -2.55 -5.61
C SER A 254 19.92 -2.58 -7.09
N CYS A 255 18.69 -3.00 -7.35
CA CYS A 255 18.11 -3.10 -8.68
C CYS A 255 17.05 -2.02 -8.78
N SER A 256 17.25 -1.07 -9.69
CA SER A 256 16.32 0.04 -9.89
C SER A 256 15.87 0.16 -11.34
N SER A 257 14.74 0.82 -11.52
CA SER A 257 14.26 1.23 -12.82
C SER A 257 13.82 2.69 -12.79
N LEU A 258 14.00 3.37 -13.91
CA LEU A 258 13.48 4.70 -14.17
C LEU A 258 12.60 4.65 -15.41
N THR A 259 11.41 5.22 -15.31
CA THR A 259 10.52 5.41 -16.45
C THR A 259 10.32 6.90 -16.66
N LEU A 260 10.54 7.33 -17.91
CA LEU A 260 10.26 8.67 -18.39
C LEU A 260 9.03 8.62 -19.30
N ILE A 261 8.12 9.58 -19.11
CA ILE A 261 7.01 9.80 -20.03
C ILE A 261 7.05 11.27 -20.45
N GLU A 262 7.28 11.52 -21.73
CA GLU A 262 7.18 12.86 -22.29
C GLU A 262 5.71 13.25 -22.38
N LEU A 263 5.33 14.39 -21.81
CA LEU A 263 3.92 14.72 -21.55
C LEU A 263 3.11 14.98 -22.83
N GLU A 264 3.70 15.56 -23.87
CA GLU A 264 2.98 15.96 -25.09
C GLU A 264 2.75 14.79 -26.06
N THR A 265 3.79 14.02 -26.33
CA THR A 265 3.79 12.86 -27.23
C THR A 265 3.39 11.56 -26.55
N GLU A 266 3.39 11.54 -25.22
CA GLU A 266 3.15 10.36 -24.38
C GLU A 266 4.15 9.22 -24.65
N LYS A 267 5.31 9.53 -25.23
CA LYS A 267 6.38 8.57 -25.45
C LYS A 267 6.92 8.10 -24.10
N ILE A 268 6.93 6.77 -23.93
CA ILE A 268 7.39 6.10 -22.71
C ILE A 268 8.74 5.44 -22.97
N ILE A 269 9.71 5.70 -22.10
CA ILE A 269 11.01 5.02 -22.12
C ILE A 269 11.31 4.54 -20.69
N THR A 270 11.69 3.28 -20.56
CA THR A 270 12.11 2.69 -19.27
C THR A 270 13.52 2.19 -19.38
N GLY A 271 14.34 2.51 -18.39
CA GLY A 271 15.68 1.97 -18.20
C GLY A 271 15.82 1.30 -16.85
N ILE A 272 16.84 0.46 -16.72
CA ILE A 272 17.21 -0.20 -15.47
C ILE A 272 18.65 0.14 -15.10
N ASP A 273 18.95 0.16 -13.81
CA ASP A 273 20.30 0.30 -13.30
C ASP A 273 20.53 -0.68 -12.13
N GLN A 274 21.80 -1.01 -11.91
CA GLN A 274 22.21 -1.94 -10.86
C GLN A 274 23.48 -1.47 -10.15
N ALA A 275 23.42 -1.44 -8.83
CA ALA A 275 24.60 -1.31 -7.98
C ALA A 275 24.80 -2.59 -7.14
N ILE A 276 26.06 -2.97 -6.93
CA ILE A 276 26.44 -4.15 -6.15
C ILE A 276 27.06 -3.67 -4.83
N ILE A 277 26.53 -4.15 -3.71
CA ILE A 277 27.02 -3.87 -2.36
C ILE A 277 27.50 -5.17 -1.73
N ASN A 278 28.80 -5.23 -1.40
CA ASN A 278 29.36 -6.36 -0.66
C ASN A 278 29.32 -6.06 0.84
N ILE A 279 28.56 -6.86 1.59
CA ILE A 279 28.32 -6.64 3.02
C ILE A 279 29.13 -7.64 3.86
N LEU A 280 29.89 -7.12 4.81
CA LEU A 280 30.61 -7.87 5.84
C LEU A 280 29.63 -8.35 6.92
N HIS A 281 30.11 -9.24 7.79
CA HIS A 281 29.32 -9.70 8.93
C HIS A 281 28.90 -8.56 9.88
N MET A 282 27.59 -8.31 9.98
CA MET A 282 26.93 -7.50 10.99
C MET A 282 26.45 -8.41 12.13
N ASN A 283 27.05 -8.25 13.31
CA ASN A 283 26.58 -8.95 14.51
C ASN A 283 25.26 -8.35 15.01
N ASN A 284 24.59 -9.04 15.95
CA ASN A 284 23.29 -8.58 16.47
C ASN A 284 23.33 -7.19 17.11
N SER A 285 24.46 -6.78 17.71
CA SER A 285 24.60 -5.45 18.30
C SER A 285 24.61 -4.37 17.23
N VAL A 286 25.36 -4.57 16.13
CA VAL A 286 25.39 -3.67 14.98
C VAL A 286 24.01 -3.55 14.35
N ILE A 287 23.31 -4.67 14.12
CA ILE A 287 21.95 -4.66 13.54
C ILE A 287 21.00 -3.85 14.43
N LYS A 288 21.04 -4.03 15.76
CA LYS A 288 20.22 -3.22 16.68
C LYS A 288 20.51 -1.72 16.57
N GLN A 289 21.78 -1.34 16.41
CA GLN A 289 22.15 0.06 16.22
C GLN A 289 21.63 0.63 14.89
N ILE A 290 21.58 -0.19 13.83
CA ILE A 290 20.96 0.20 12.56
C ILE A 290 19.45 0.39 12.73
N LEU A 291 18.76 -0.51 13.44
CA LEU A 291 17.31 -0.46 13.64
C LEU A 291 16.83 0.77 14.42
N TYR A 292 17.70 1.42 15.19
CA TYR A 292 17.39 2.71 15.84
C TYR A 292 17.20 3.87 14.86
N ASP A 293 17.66 3.73 13.61
CA ASP A 293 17.41 4.72 12.56
C ASP A 293 16.04 4.45 11.90
N PRO A 294 14.99 5.25 12.17
CA PRO A 294 13.65 5.01 11.62
C PRO A 294 13.60 5.23 10.10
N SER A 295 14.60 5.86 9.50
CA SER A 295 14.57 6.12 8.06
C SER A 295 14.79 4.85 7.22
N ILE A 296 15.35 3.78 7.80
CA ILE A 296 15.56 2.51 7.09
C ILE A 296 14.24 1.89 6.62
N TYR A 297 13.12 2.19 7.27
CA TYR A 297 11.79 1.68 6.90
C TYR A 297 11.28 2.30 5.59
N TYR A 298 11.88 3.39 5.14
CA TYR A 298 11.59 4.01 3.84
C TYR A 298 12.56 3.58 2.73
N CYS A 299 13.58 2.78 3.05
CA CYS A 299 14.59 2.27 2.12
C CYS A 299 14.25 0.85 1.67
N ALA A 300 14.51 0.55 0.40
CA ALA A 300 14.41 -0.82 -0.11
C ALA A 300 15.31 -1.75 0.70
N GLY A 301 14.76 -2.88 1.16
CA GLY A 301 15.48 -3.88 1.94
C GLY A 301 16.09 -3.38 3.26
N ALA A 302 15.61 -2.26 3.82
CA ALA A 302 16.25 -1.60 4.96
C ALA A 302 17.73 -1.25 4.72
N LEU A 303 18.16 -1.22 3.45
CA LEU A 303 19.55 -1.02 3.07
C LEU A 303 19.84 0.47 2.94
N LYS A 304 20.30 1.09 4.02
CA LYS A 304 20.70 2.48 4.07
C LYS A 304 22.21 2.61 4.26
N ILE A 305 22.93 2.73 3.16
CA ILE A 305 24.42 2.76 3.15
C ILE A 305 25.00 3.94 3.94
N GLU A 306 24.19 4.96 4.18
CA GLU A 306 24.54 6.16 4.95
C GLU A 306 24.50 5.97 6.45
N ASN A 307 23.80 4.94 6.92
CA ASN A 307 23.72 4.66 8.33
C ASN A 307 25.15 4.37 8.84
N PRO A 308 25.66 5.10 9.86
CA PRO A 308 27.06 4.98 10.28
C PRO A 308 27.48 3.57 10.73
N HIS A 309 26.52 2.78 11.24
CA HIS A 309 26.76 1.40 11.64
C HIS A 309 26.77 0.46 10.44
N MET A 310 25.87 0.66 9.49
CA MET A 310 25.83 -0.12 8.24
C MET A 310 27.04 0.15 7.36
N HIS A 311 27.43 1.43 7.21
CA HIS A 311 28.55 1.88 6.41
C HIS A 311 29.85 1.13 6.77
N LYS A 312 30.13 0.98 8.07
CA LYS A 312 31.30 0.25 8.60
C LYS A 312 31.31 -1.24 8.21
N CYS A 313 30.16 -1.78 7.83
CA CYS A 313 30.01 -3.17 7.40
C CYS A 313 29.98 -3.31 5.87
N ILE A 314 30.13 -2.23 5.09
CA ILE A 314 30.22 -2.31 3.64
C ILE A 314 31.68 -2.45 3.23
N LYS A 315 32.01 -3.57 2.57
CA LYS A 315 33.36 -3.83 2.06
C LYS A 315 33.64 -3.07 0.77
N LEU A 316 32.67 -3.10 -0.15
CA LEU A 316 32.82 -2.61 -1.51
C LEU A 316 31.47 -2.25 -2.07
N ILE A 317 31.42 -1.12 -2.78
CA ILE A 317 30.33 -0.75 -3.68
C ILE A 317 30.87 -0.73 -5.11
N ASN A 318 30.16 -1.38 -6.03
CA ASN A 318 30.43 -1.34 -7.46
C ASN A 318 29.17 -0.87 -8.20
N GLY A 319 29.24 0.28 -8.85
CA GLY A 319 28.08 0.99 -9.42
C GLY A 319 28.05 2.45 -8.96
N ASN A 320 27.05 3.20 -9.44
CA ASN A 320 26.89 4.60 -9.04
C ASN A 320 26.17 4.68 -7.70
N ILE A 321 26.63 5.59 -6.84
CA ILE A 321 26.05 5.82 -5.52
C ILE A 321 24.59 6.28 -5.65
N ASP A 322 24.29 7.16 -6.62
CA ASP A 322 22.94 7.65 -6.93
C ASP A 322 21.93 6.55 -7.23
N SER A 323 22.39 5.43 -7.80
CA SER A 323 21.55 4.28 -8.10
C SER A 323 21.05 3.59 -6.83
N ILE A 324 21.90 3.56 -5.78
CA ILE A 324 21.56 3.04 -4.44
C ILE A 324 20.62 4.01 -3.69
N PHE A 325 20.68 5.28 -4.04
CA PHE A 325 19.75 6.31 -3.58
C PHE A 325 18.44 6.37 -4.35
N GLY A 326 18.25 5.43 -5.29
CA GLY A 326 17.01 5.25 -6.02
C GLY A 326 16.79 6.16 -7.22
N LEU A 327 17.77 6.97 -7.64
CA LEU A 327 17.71 7.78 -8.86
C LEU A 327 19.08 7.92 -9.52
N SER A 328 19.39 7.06 -10.49
CA SER A 328 20.62 7.14 -11.27
C SER A 328 20.60 8.31 -12.27
N LEU A 329 21.43 9.33 -12.05
CA LEU A 329 21.56 10.47 -12.98
C LEU A 329 22.12 10.05 -14.33
N ASN A 330 23.09 9.13 -14.35
CA ASN A 330 23.64 8.60 -15.58
C ASN A 330 22.57 7.90 -16.43
N LEU A 331 21.69 7.12 -15.78
CA LEU A 331 20.55 6.53 -16.46
C LEU A 331 19.58 7.60 -16.94
N LEU A 332 19.22 8.58 -16.09
CA LEU A 332 18.33 9.69 -16.46
C LEU A 332 18.81 10.41 -17.72
N ILE A 333 20.08 10.80 -17.76
CA ILE A 333 20.73 11.45 -18.91
C ILE A 333 20.61 10.57 -20.17
N HIS A 334 20.89 9.27 -20.05
CA HIS A 334 20.81 8.37 -21.19
C HIS A 334 19.38 8.27 -21.72
N LEU A 335 18.39 8.13 -20.83
CA LEU A 335 16.99 8.00 -21.23
C LEU A 335 16.43 9.28 -21.86
N VAL A 336 16.83 10.45 -21.34
CA VAL A 336 16.42 11.75 -21.91
C VAL A 336 16.94 11.92 -23.33
N ASN A 337 18.16 11.47 -23.63
CA ASN A 337 18.70 11.51 -25.00
C ASN A 337 17.95 10.59 -25.99
N LEU A 338 17.16 9.64 -25.49
CA LEU A 338 16.35 8.73 -26.30
C LEU A 338 14.90 9.23 -26.49
N LEU A 339 14.47 10.25 -25.73
CA LEU A 339 13.12 10.84 -25.78
C LEU A 339 12.94 11.80 -26.95
#